data_AF-A0A3D2LBR0-F1
#
_entry.id   AF-A0A3D2LBR0-F1
#
_cell.length_a   1.000
_cell.length_b   1.000
_cell.length_c   1.000
_cell.angle_alpha   90.00
_cell.angle_beta   90.00
_cell.angle_gamma   90.00
#
_symmetry.space_group_name_H-M   'P 1'
#
loop_
_entity.id
_entity.type
_entity.pdbx_description
1 polymer ?
#
loop_
_entity_poly.entity_id
_entity_poly.type
_entity_poly.pdbx_seq_one_letter_code
_entity_poly.pdbx_strand_id
1 'polypeptide(L)'
;LPWPVAHLRVRADQLSWTRRGSDVPESWAMPEAENAGRFAVGFDMGAGFGDPVVVNVPFVEWPVGAASARVAEIGPDGRTGLWAVI
;
A
#
# COMPACT_ATOMS: atom_id res chain seq x y z
N LEU A 1 4.23 16.44 -1.76
CA LEU A 1 4.75 15.20 -1.15
C LEU A 1 3.66 14.15 -1.29
N PRO A 2 3.98 12.88 -1.57
CA PRO A 2 3.01 11.80 -1.68
C PRO A 2 2.25 11.63 -0.34
N TRP A 3 0.99 11.22 -0.39
CA TRP A 3 0.21 10.93 0.79
C TRP A 3 0.73 9.66 1.47
N PRO A 4 0.70 9.59 2.81
CA PRO A 4 1.03 8.36 3.53
C PRO A 4 0.00 7.26 3.23
N VAL A 5 0.44 6.01 3.23
CA VAL A 5 -0.46 4.85 3.32
C VAL A 5 -0.79 4.63 4.80
N ALA A 6 -2.06 4.47 5.16
CA ALA A 6 -2.50 4.35 6.55
C ALA A 6 -2.70 2.90 6.98
N HIS A 7 -3.57 2.17 6.26
CA HIS A 7 -3.97 0.82 6.66
C HIS A 7 -3.51 -0.17 5.62
N LEU A 8 -2.83 -1.22 6.06
CA LEU A 8 -2.55 -2.41 5.26
C LEU A 8 -3.40 -3.54 5.81
N ARG A 9 -3.87 -4.39 4.92
CA ARG A 9 -4.65 -5.57 5.28
C ARG A 9 -4.33 -6.70 4.33
N VAL A 10 -4.09 -7.87 4.91
CA VAL A 10 -4.06 -9.13 4.17
C VAL A 10 -5.36 -9.88 4.43
N ARG A 11 -6.04 -10.30 3.36
CA ARG A 11 -7.16 -11.26 3.44
C ARG A 11 -7.01 -12.28 2.32
N ALA A 12 -7.02 -13.55 2.72
CA ALA A 12 -6.74 -14.67 1.82
C ALA A 12 -5.42 -14.43 1.06
N ASP A 13 -5.50 -14.27 -0.25
CA ASP A 13 -4.42 -14.05 -1.21
C ASP A 13 -4.34 -12.61 -1.70
N GLN A 14 -4.87 -11.64 -0.95
CA GLN A 14 -4.88 -10.24 -1.34
C GLN A 14 -4.31 -9.33 -0.26
N LEU A 15 -3.39 -8.46 -0.68
CA LEU A 15 -2.97 -7.26 0.03
C LEU A 15 -3.82 -6.08 -0.44
N SER A 16 -4.45 -5.36 0.48
CA SER A 16 -5.19 -4.13 0.21
C SER A 16 -4.77 -3.02 1.15
N TRP A 17 -4.86 -1.76 0.71
CA TRP A 17 -4.51 -0.62 1.56
C TRP A 17 -5.39 0.60 1.35
N THR A 18 -5.33 1.55 2.28
CA THR A 18 -5.98 2.86 2.17
C THR A 18 -4.97 4.00 2.21
N ARG A 19 -5.21 5.04 1.38
CA ARG A 19 -4.50 6.31 1.48
C ARG A 19 -4.92 7.08 2.72
N ARG A 20 -3.95 7.78 3.33
CA ARG A 20 -4.17 8.72 4.44
C ARG A 20 -4.36 10.12 3.87
N GLY A 21 -5.57 10.46 3.46
CA GLY A 21 -5.96 11.86 3.27
C GLY A 21 -6.06 12.59 4.63
N SER A 22 -6.03 13.92 4.67
CA SER A 22 -6.44 14.69 5.86
C SER A 22 -7.85 14.34 6.32
N ASP A 23 -8.64 13.77 5.40
CA ASP A 23 -10.07 13.53 5.54
C ASP A 23 -10.38 12.04 5.78
N VAL A 24 -9.38 11.18 6.00
CA VAL A 24 -9.58 9.74 6.26
C VAL A 24 -9.45 9.45 7.75
N PRO A 25 -10.55 9.16 8.47
CA PRO A 25 -10.52 8.80 9.87
C PRO A 25 -9.76 7.49 10.11
N GLU A 26 -9.16 7.32 11.30
CA GLU A 26 -8.56 6.03 11.73
C GLU A 26 -9.58 4.88 11.84
N SER A 27 -10.87 5.19 11.71
CA SER A 27 -11.97 4.24 11.79
C SER A 27 -12.35 3.67 10.44
N TRP A 28 -12.40 2.33 10.35
CA TRP A 28 -12.92 1.56 9.22
C TRP A 28 -14.43 1.74 8.97
N ALA A 29 -15.12 2.55 9.78
CA ALA A 29 -16.58 2.69 9.75
C ALA A 29 -17.10 3.79 8.81
N MET A 30 -16.22 4.57 8.16
CA MET A 30 -16.63 5.61 7.22
C MET A 30 -16.34 5.23 5.76
N PRO A 31 -17.17 5.71 4.80
CA PRO A 31 -16.93 5.45 3.39
C PRO A 31 -15.53 5.97 3.01
N GLU A 32 -14.70 5.06 2.52
CA GLU A 32 -13.32 5.35 2.10
C GLU A 32 -13.34 6.42 0.99
N ALA A 33 -12.58 7.50 1.19
CA ALA A 33 -12.32 8.45 0.11
C ALA A 33 -11.72 7.71 -1.11
N GLU A 34 -11.97 8.23 -2.32
CA GLU A 34 -11.55 7.57 -3.56
C GLU A 34 -10.05 7.23 -3.54
N ASN A 35 -9.73 5.94 -3.50
CA ASN A 35 -8.39 5.44 -3.27
C ASN A 35 -7.62 5.19 -4.59
N ALA A 36 -7.84 6.06 -5.57
CA ALA A 36 -7.20 6.10 -6.89
C ALA A 36 -5.81 6.77 -6.90
N GLY A 37 -4.72 6.00 -6.90
CA GLY A 37 -3.36 6.51 -6.88
C GLY A 37 -2.37 5.55 -7.52
N ARG A 38 -1.11 5.99 -7.62
CA ARG A 38 0.01 5.15 -8.06
C ARG A 38 0.79 4.70 -6.83
N PHE A 39 1.06 3.41 -6.70
CA PHE A 39 1.68 2.84 -5.51
C PHE A 39 2.85 1.95 -5.89
N ALA A 40 3.92 2.03 -5.10
CA ALA A 40 5.00 1.07 -5.12
C ALA A 40 4.72 0.00 -4.04
N VAL A 41 4.81 -1.27 -4.42
CA VAL A 41 4.57 -2.42 -3.53
C VAL A 41 5.77 -3.35 -3.56
N GLY A 42 6.34 -3.64 -2.40
CA GLY A 42 7.42 -4.61 -2.26
C GLY A 42 7.02 -5.78 -1.38
N PHE A 43 7.43 -6.99 -1.77
CA PHE A 43 7.25 -8.20 -0.98
C PHE A 43 8.59 -8.72 -0.51
N ASP A 44 8.62 -9.23 0.72
CA ASP A 44 9.74 -9.98 1.27
C ASP A 44 9.40 -11.47 1.24
N MET A 45 10.22 -12.27 0.54
CA MET A 45 10.08 -13.73 0.43
C MET A 45 10.92 -14.49 1.48
N GLY A 46 11.41 -13.80 2.52
CA GLY A 46 12.28 -14.33 3.56
C GLY A 46 13.75 -13.91 3.44
N ALA A 47 14.08 -12.98 2.55
CA ALA A 47 15.45 -12.50 2.29
C ALA A 47 15.55 -10.95 2.25
N GLY A 48 14.50 -10.26 2.68
CA GLY A 48 14.34 -8.82 2.55
C GLY A 48 13.49 -8.41 1.35
N PHE A 49 13.12 -7.13 1.31
CA PHE A 49 12.32 -6.57 0.23
C PHE A 49 13.11 -6.47 -1.08
N GLY A 50 12.59 -7.10 -2.13
CA GLY A 50 13.09 -6.93 -3.49
C GLY A 50 12.65 -5.62 -4.14
N ASP A 51 12.81 -5.57 -5.47
CA ASP A 51 12.36 -4.44 -6.28
C ASP A 51 10.83 -4.28 -6.20
N PRO A 52 10.34 -3.05 -6.01
CA PRO A 52 8.91 -2.83 -5.90
C PRO A 52 8.22 -2.89 -7.27
N VAL A 53 7.02 -3.46 -7.28
CA VAL A 53 6.08 -3.39 -8.41
C VAL A 53 5.24 -2.13 -8.28
N VAL A 54 4.90 -1.50 -9.42
CA VAL A 54 4.06 -0.31 -9.43
C VAL A 54 2.64 -0.65 -9.90
N VAL A 55 1.65 -0.26 -9.10
CA VAL A 55 0.23 -0.49 -9.37
C VAL A 55 -0.57 0.81 -9.32
N ASN A 56 -1.69 0.87 -10.04
CA ASN A 56 -2.62 2.02 -10.06
C ASN A 56 -3.94 1.73 -9.34
N VAL A 57 -4.00 0.64 -8.58
CA VAL A 57 -5.16 0.17 -7.83
C VAL A 57 -4.74 -0.09 -6.38
N PRO A 58 -5.65 0.04 -5.40
CA PRO A 58 -5.31 -0.03 -3.97
C PRO A 58 -5.21 -1.46 -3.43
N PHE A 59 -4.89 -2.42 -4.28
CA PHE A 59 -4.71 -3.81 -3.92
C PHE A 59 -3.73 -4.50 -4.87
N VAL A 60 -3.14 -5.60 -4.41
CA VAL A 60 -2.39 -6.55 -5.23
C VAL A 60 -2.58 -7.94 -4.65
N GLU A 61 -2.37 -8.96 -5.46
CA GLU A 61 -2.27 -10.34 -4.98
C GLU A 61 -1.12 -10.47 -3.97
N TRP A 62 -1.37 -11.14 -2.85
CA TRP A 62 -0.36 -11.54 -1.88
C TRP A 62 0.31 -12.83 -2.37
N PRO A 63 1.59 -12.77 -2.78
CA PRO A 63 2.26 -13.95 -3.33
C PRO A 63 2.39 -15.06 -2.28
N VAL A 64 2.20 -16.30 -2.72
CA VAL A 64 2.44 -17.47 -1.87
C VAL A 64 3.90 -17.47 -1.40
N GLY A 65 4.10 -17.52 -0.08
CA GLY A 65 5.44 -17.52 0.53
C GLY A 65 5.99 -16.14 0.88
N ALA A 66 5.27 -15.05 0.60
CA ALA A 66 5.64 -13.73 1.12
C ALA A 66 5.49 -13.69 2.65
N ALA A 67 6.55 -13.24 3.34
CA ALA A 67 6.63 -13.10 4.79
C ALA A 67 6.15 -11.73 5.27
N SER A 68 6.38 -10.69 4.47
CA SER A 68 5.90 -9.32 4.73
C SER A 68 5.70 -8.56 3.42
N ALA A 69 4.97 -7.44 3.50
CA ALA A 69 4.82 -6.52 2.40
C ALA A 69 5.00 -5.07 2.85
N ARG A 70 5.39 -4.20 1.91
CA ARG A 70 5.44 -2.76 2.11
C ARG A 70 4.77 -2.03 0.96
N VAL A 71 4.09 -0.93 1.27
CA VAL A 71 3.40 -0.09 0.30
C VAL A 71 3.73 1.38 0.54
N ALA A 72 3.98 2.13 -0.54
CA ALA A 72 4.11 3.58 -0.52
C ALA A 72 3.39 4.20 -1.72
N GLU A 73 2.78 5.38 -1.56
CA GLU A 73 2.26 6.14 -2.70
C GLU A 73 3.43 6.77 -3.47
N ILE A 74 3.30 6.80 -4.79
CA ILE A 74 4.15 7.57 -5.70
C ILE A 74 3.38 8.86 -6.04
N GLY A 75 3.96 9.99 -5.67
CA GLY A 75 3.38 11.29 -5.95
C GLY A 75 3.36 11.62 -7.45
N PRO A 76 2.60 12.64 -7.86
CA PRO A 76 2.62 13.14 -9.24
C PRO A 76 4.00 13.60 -9.72
N ASP A 77 4.88 13.96 -8.78
CA ASP A 77 6.28 14.32 -9.00
C ASP A 77 7.21 13.10 -9.16
N GLY A 78 6.65 11.88 -9.14
CA GLY A 78 7.38 10.62 -9.29
C GLY A 78 8.13 10.18 -8.02
N ARG A 79 8.04 10.92 -6.92
CA ARG A 79 8.72 10.57 -5.67
C ARG A 79 7.90 9.54 -4.89
N THR A 80 8.60 8.58 -4.29
CA THR A 80 7.99 7.61 -3.38
C THR A 80 7.83 8.20 -1.99
N GLY A 81 6.64 8.02 -1.41
CA GLY A 81 6.32 8.44 -0.05
C GLY A 81 6.91 7.52 1.01
N LEU A 82 6.39 7.66 2.23
CA LEU A 82 6.76 6.79 3.34
C LEU A 82 6.21 5.37 3.12
N TRP A 83 7.02 4.38 3.45
CA TRP A 83 6.64 2.98 3.39
C TRP A 83 5.86 2.59 4.64
N ALA A 84 4.66 2.06 4.44
CA ALA A 84 3.92 1.32 5.45
C ALA A 84 4.17 -0.18 5.25
N VAL A 85 4.33 -0.93 6.34
CA VAL A 85 4.76 -2.34 6.33
C VAL A 85 3.74 -3.20 7.07
N ILE A 86 3.51 -4.42 6.61
CA ILE A 86 2.69 -5.46 7.25
C ILE A 86 3.36 -6.82 7.17
#